data_AF-A0A8T4KGL4-F1
#
_entry.id   AF-A0A8T4KGL4-F1
#
_cell.length_a   1.000
_cell.length_b   1.000
_cell.length_c   1.000
_cell.angle_alpha   90.00
_cell.angle_beta   90.00
_cell.angle_gamma   90.00
#
_symmetry.space_group_name_H-M   'P 1'
#
loop_
_entity.id
_entity.type
_entity.pdbx_description
1 polymer ?
#
loop_
_entity_poly.entity_id
_entity_poly.type
_entity_poly.pdbx_seq_one_letter_code
_entity_poly.pdbx_strand_id
1 'polypeptide(L)'
;MKISITGTPCVGKSTVSNILSKKLGYKLIKINDLAKQIGAYSGYDRKLKSKILDMKKLSREIKQIKCDVILDGHVSHEFSVDIVVVLRCDPKILEIRLRKKYPKNSTKVKENVDAEILGVIT
;
A
#
# COMPACT_ATOMS: atom_id res chain seq x y z
N MET A 1 -16.69 3.08 9.16
CA MET A 1 -15.62 3.95 8.67
C MET A 1 -14.45 3.13 8.11
N LYS A 2 -14.03 3.41 6.87
CA LYS A 2 -12.91 2.78 6.18
C LYS A 2 -11.86 3.85 5.88
N ILE A 3 -10.65 3.68 6.41
CA ILE A 3 -9.53 4.61 6.21
C ILE A 3 -8.47 3.92 5.37
N SER A 4 -8.12 4.47 4.22
CA SER A 4 -6.95 4.05 3.42
C SER A 4 -5.71 4.79 3.88
N ILE A 5 -4.60 4.05 4.05
CA ILE A 5 -3.27 4.63 4.22
C ILE A 5 -2.42 4.25 3.00
N THR A 6 -2.06 5.26 2.23
CA THR A 6 -1.36 5.13 0.96
C THR A 6 -0.12 6.04 0.90
N GLY A 7 0.57 6.05 -0.24
CA GLY A 7 1.83 6.75 -0.47
C GLY A 7 2.90 5.80 -1.02
N THR A 8 4.06 6.35 -1.36
CA THR A 8 5.16 5.62 -2.00
C THR A 8 5.71 4.49 -1.11
N PRO A 9 6.26 3.39 -1.65
CA PRO A 9 6.97 2.39 -0.86
C PRO A 9 8.00 3.01 0.10
N CYS A 10 8.04 2.52 1.36
CA CYS A 10 8.94 2.97 2.43
C CYS A 10 8.66 4.33 3.11
N VAL A 11 7.56 5.03 2.80
CA VAL A 11 7.15 6.26 3.51
C VAL A 11 6.70 6.03 4.96
N GLY A 12 6.31 4.80 5.32
CA GLY A 12 5.93 4.43 6.70
C GLY A 12 4.51 3.89 6.87
N LYS A 13 3.79 3.63 5.77
CA LYS A 13 2.38 3.15 5.76
C LYS A 13 2.11 2.06 6.78
N SER A 14 2.85 0.95 6.72
CA SER A 14 2.62 -0.21 7.61
C SER A 14 2.90 0.06 9.08
N THR A 15 3.80 1.00 9.39
CA THR A 15 4.05 1.42 10.77
C THR A 15 2.90 2.28 11.27
N VAL A 16 2.51 3.29 10.50
CA VAL A 16 1.40 4.19 10.86
C VAL A 16 0.07 3.46 10.93
N SER A 17 -0.22 2.57 9.97
CA SER A 17 -1.47 1.79 9.94
C SER A 17 -1.62 0.89 11.16
N ASN A 18 -0.55 0.25 11.61
CA ASN A 18 -0.53 -0.58 12.81
C ASN A 18 -0.67 0.23 14.11
N ILE A 19 -0.06 1.41 14.19
CA ILE A 19 -0.24 2.31 15.34
C ILE A 19 -1.68 2.83 15.37
N LEU A 20 -2.18 3.28 14.23
CA LEU A 20 -3.51 3.87 14.12
C LEU A 20 -4.60 2.82 14.39
N SER A 21 -4.43 1.59 13.92
CA SER A 21 -5.40 0.51 14.15
C SER A 21 -5.55 0.21 15.63
N LYS A 22 -4.43 0.17 16.36
CA LYS A 22 -4.43 -0.06 17.81
C LYS A 22 -5.05 1.12 18.57
N LYS A 23 -4.74 2.36 18.19
CA LYS A 23 -5.28 3.55 18.83
C LYS A 23 -6.78 3.72 18.65
N LEU A 24 -7.30 3.37 17.46
CA LEU A 24 -8.72 3.49 17.15
C LEU A 24 -9.53 2.22 17.47
N GLY A 25 -8.87 1.10 17.78
CA GLY A 25 -9.55 -0.20 17.90
C GLY A 25 -10.06 -0.76 16.56
N TYR A 26 -9.50 -0.29 15.43
CA TYR A 26 -9.96 -0.67 14.09
C TYR A 26 -9.24 -1.91 13.61
N LYS A 27 -9.91 -2.72 12.78
CA LYS A 27 -9.27 -3.88 12.16
C LYS A 27 -8.32 -3.42 11.05
N LEU A 28 -7.05 -3.82 11.15
CA LEU A 28 -6.05 -3.58 10.11
C LEU A 28 -6.13 -4.64 9.02
N ILE A 29 -6.24 -4.21 7.76
CA ILE A 29 -6.25 -5.08 6.59
C ILE A 29 -5.14 -4.62 5.64
N LYS A 30 -4.17 -5.51 5.42
CA LYS A 30 -3.14 -5.32 4.40
C LYS A 30 -3.66 -5.88 3.08
N ILE A 31 -3.72 -5.03 2.05
CA ILE A 31 -4.31 -5.42 0.75
C ILE A 31 -3.59 -6.62 0.13
N ASN A 32 -2.26 -6.67 0.23
CA ASN A 32 -1.48 -7.80 -0.30
C ASN A 32 -1.79 -9.12 0.42
N ASP A 33 -2.04 -9.08 1.72
CA ASP A 33 -2.36 -10.28 2.52
C ASP A 33 -3.78 -10.74 2.21
N LEU A 34 -4.73 -9.80 2.12
CA LEU A 34 -6.10 -10.09 1.68
C LEU A 34 -6.11 -10.73 0.30
N ALA A 35 -5.38 -10.16 -0.66
CA ALA A 35 -5.27 -10.69 -2.02
C ALA A 35 -4.70 -12.11 -2.04
N LYS A 36 -3.71 -12.39 -1.19
CA LYS A 36 -3.13 -13.73 -1.03
C LYS A 36 -4.16 -14.72 -0.47
N GLN A 37 -4.88 -14.32 0.57
CA GLN A 37 -5.86 -15.16 1.27
C GLN A 37 -7.01 -15.57 0.36
N ILE A 38 -7.55 -14.64 -0.43
CA ILE A 38 -8.72 -14.91 -1.30
C ILE A 38 -8.31 -15.35 -2.71
N GLY A 39 -7.01 -15.40 -3.02
CA GLY A 39 -6.52 -15.64 -4.38
C GLY A 39 -7.02 -14.60 -5.38
N ALA A 40 -6.90 -13.30 -5.07
CA ALA A 40 -7.27 -12.20 -5.96
C ALA A 40 -6.08 -11.77 -6.83
N TYR A 41 -5.71 -12.65 -7.75
CA TYR A 41 -4.69 -12.37 -8.76
C TYR A 41 -5.25 -12.63 -10.14
N SER A 42 -5.07 -11.69 -11.06
CA SER A 42 -5.51 -11.77 -12.46
C SER A 42 -4.40 -12.24 -13.41
N GLY A 43 -3.15 -12.30 -12.94
CA GLY A 43 -2.01 -12.75 -13.73
C GLY A 43 -0.66 -12.48 -13.08
N TYR A 44 0.40 -12.55 -13.88
CA TYR A 44 1.77 -12.27 -13.47
C TYR A 44 2.47 -11.38 -14.50
N ASP A 45 2.98 -10.24 -14.05
CA ASP A 45 3.82 -9.37 -14.85
C ASP A 45 5.26 -9.88 -14.83
N ARG A 46 5.73 -10.37 -15.99
CA ARG A 46 7.10 -10.90 -16.15
C ARG A 46 8.17 -9.82 -16.14
N LYS A 47 7.88 -8.59 -16.60
CA LYS A 47 8.84 -7.47 -16.60
C LYS A 47 9.08 -7.00 -15.16
N LEU A 48 8.00 -6.82 -14.40
CA LEU A 48 8.04 -6.36 -13.02
C LEU A 48 8.26 -7.50 -12.00
N LYS A 49 8.27 -8.75 -12.46
CA LYS A 49 8.36 -9.97 -11.65
C LYS A 49 7.37 -9.96 -10.48
N SER A 50 6.12 -9.58 -10.75
CA SER A 50 5.09 -9.36 -9.72
C SER A 50 3.73 -9.91 -10.13
N LYS A 51 2.89 -10.26 -9.14
CA LYS A 51 1.50 -10.69 -9.41
C LYS A 51 0.62 -9.49 -9.65
N ILE A 52 -0.24 -9.58 -10.66
CA ILE A 52 -1.25 -8.57 -10.98
C ILE A 52 -2.46 -8.83 -10.08
N LEU A 53 -2.91 -7.82 -9.34
CA LEU A 53 -4.06 -7.94 -8.45
C LEU A 53 -5.38 -7.94 -9.23
N ASP A 54 -6.32 -8.77 -8.80
CA ASP A 54 -7.71 -8.67 -9.26
C ASP A 54 -8.45 -7.61 -8.42
N MET A 55 -8.42 -6.37 -8.93
CA MET A 55 -9.03 -5.22 -8.27
C MET A 55 -10.55 -5.35 -8.11
N LYS A 56 -11.23 -6.04 -9.04
CA LYS A 56 -12.69 -6.24 -8.95
C LYS A 56 -13.03 -7.19 -7.81
N LYS A 57 -12.30 -8.29 -7.68
CA LYS A 57 -12.48 -9.25 -6.59
C LYS A 57 -12.16 -8.62 -5.23
N LEU A 58 -11.05 -7.90 -5.11
CA LEU A 58 -10.70 -7.17 -3.88
C LEU A 58 -11.76 -6.13 -3.50
N SER A 59 -12.27 -5.36 -4.48
CA SER A 59 -13.31 -4.36 -4.24
C SER A 59 -14.60 -4.98 -3.69
N ARG A 60 -15.02 -6.15 -4.20
CA ARG A 60 -16.19 -6.87 -3.68
C ARG A 60 -15.99 -7.29 -2.22
N GLU A 61 -14.84 -7.88 -1.90
CA GLU A 61 -14.53 -8.31 -0.52
C GLU A 61 -14.50 -7.10 0.43
N ILE A 62 -13.83 -6.01 0.05
CA ILE A 62 -13.73 -4.81 0.90
C ILE A 62 -15.10 -4.15 1.13
N LYS A 63 -15.99 -4.16 0.12
CA LYS A 63 -17.36 -3.65 0.26
C LYS A 63 -18.20 -4.44 1.26
N GLN A 64 -17.95 -5.75 1.41
CA GLN A 64 -18.70 -6.58 2.36
C GLN A 64 -18.31 -6.30 3.82
N ILE A 65 -17.18 -5.64 4.07
CA ILE A 65 -16.73 -5.30 5.41
C ILE A 65 -17.62 -4.23 6.04
N LYS A 66 -18.28 -4.61 7.14
CA LYS A 66 -19.21 -3.76 7.89
C LYS A 66 -18.59 -3.04 9.08
N CYS A 67 -17.49 -3.56 9.62
CA CYS A 67 -16.79 -2.94 10.74
C CYS A 67 -15.83 -1.83 10.28
N ASP A 68 -15.34 -1.07 11.25
CA ASP A 68 -14.33 -0.04 11.03
C ASP A 68 -12.98 -0.66 10.71
N VAL A 69 -12.34 -0.18 9.64
CA VAL A 69 -11.09 -0.76 9.13
C VAL A 69 -10.08 0.28 8.69
N ILE A 70 -8.82 -0.10 8.82
CA ILE A 70 -7.68 0.57 8.19
C ILE A 70 -7.17 -0.33 7.07
N LEU A 71 -7.15 0.21 5.86
CA LEU A 71 -6.61 -0.44 4.67
C LEU A 71 -5.17 0.04 4.45
N ASP A 72 -4.20 -0.88 4.53
CA ASP A 72 -2.79 -0.61 4.24
C ASP A 72 -2.39 -1.20 2.89
N GLY A 73 -1.93 -0.33 1.99
CA GLY A 73 -1.40 -0.73 0.69
C GLY A 73 -1.28 0.46 -0.26
N HIS A 74 -0.35 0.39 -1.21
CA HIS A 74 -0.17 1.45 -2.22
C HIS A 74 -1.40 1.62 -3.12
N VAL A 75 -2.16 0.55 -3.39
CA VAL A 75 -3.45 0.60 -4.10
C VAL A 75 -4.68 0.71 -3.18
N SER A 76 -4.50 0.90 -1.87
CA SER A 76 -5.65 0.88 -0.93
C SER A 76 -6.64 2.02 -1.15
N HIS A 77 -6.19 3.11 -1.78
CA HIS A 77 -6.98 4.29 -2.10
C HIS A 77 -7.93 4.09 -3.29
N GLU A 78 -7.71 3.04 -4.10
CA GLU A 78 -8.56 2.67 -5.25
C GLU A 78 -9.87 1.98 -4.84
N PHE A 79 -10.05 1.68 -3.55
CA PHE A 79 -11.25 1.04 -3.02
C PHE A 79 -12.23 2.07 -2.44
N SER A 80 -13.48 1.66 -2.28
CA SER A 80 -14.50 2.50 -1.64
C SER A 80 -14.17 2.69 -0.16
N VAL A 81 -13.65 3.87 0.17
CA VAL A 81 -13.21 4.29 1.51
C VAL A 81 -13.79 5.65 1.86
N ASP A 82 -13.87 5.95 3.16
CA ASP A 82 -14.41 7.22 3.66
C ASP A 82 -13.30 8.29 3.76
N ILE A 83 -12.07 7.87 4.07
CA ILE A 83 -10.90 8.75 4.22
C ILE A 83 -9.68 8.12 3.55
N VAL A 84 -8.92 8.94 2.81
CA VAL A 84 -7.61 8.57 2.27
C VAL A 84 -6.53 9.41 2.94
N VAL A 85 -5.56 8.76 3.58
CA VAL A 85 -4.38 9.39 4.16
C VAL A 85 -3.17 9.05 3.29
N VAL A 86 -2.61 10.06 2.63
CA VAL A 86 -1.40 9.93 1.82
C VAL A 86 -0.20 10.29 2.67
N LEU A 87 0.64 9.30 2.99
CA LEU A 87 1.90 9.55 3.69
C LEU A 87 2.98 9.98 2.69
N ARG A 88 3.67 11.06 3.04
CA ARG A 88 4.80 11.62 2.30
C ARG A 88 6.07 11.54 3.15
N CYS A 89 7.21 11.51 2.50
CA CYS A 89 8.50 11.45 3.16
C CYS A 89 9.52 12.31 2.41
N ASP A 90 10.42 12.98 3.13
CA ASP A 90 11.56 13.65 2.52
C ASP A 90 12.29 12.65 1.58
N PRO A 91 12.48 12.99 0.29
CA PRO A 91 13.11 12.10 -0.68
C PRO A 91 14.48 11.57 -0.25
N LYS A 92 15.29 12.37 0.45
CA LYS A 92 16.61 11.97 0.96
C LYS A 92 16.48 10.89 2.04
N ILE A 93 15.50 11.04 2.94
CA ILE A 93 15.20 10.04 3.98
C ILE A 93 14.63 8.77 3.33
N LEU A 94 13.74 8.94 2.36
CA LEU A 94 13.11 7.84 1.65
C LEU A 94 14.14 6.99 0.90
N GLU A 95 15.11 7.62 0.23
CA GLU A 95 16.20 6.95 -0.46
C GLU A 95 16.99 6.03 0.47
N ILE A 96 17.37 6.52 1.66
CA ILE A 96 18.09 5.72 2.66
C ILE A 96 17.27 4.48 3.06
N ARG A 97 15.95 4.64 3.28
CA ARG A 97 15.05 3.52 3.64
C ARG A 97 14.90 2.53 2.48
N LEU A 98 14.78 3.02 1.26
CA LEU A 98 14.66 2.19 0.05
C LEU A 98 15.95 1.42 -0.23
N ARG A 99 17.12 2.03 -0.09
CA ARG A 99 18.42 1.35 -0.25
C ARG A 99 18.60 0.21 0.75
N LYS A 100 18.15 0.38 2.00
CA LYS A 100 18.12 -0.70 3.00
C LYS A 100 17.21 -1.85 2.58
N LYS A 101 16.05 -1.56 1.99
CA LYS A 101 15.09 -2.58 1.54
C LYS A 101 15.50 -3.26 0.23
N TYR A 102 16.13 -2.52 -0.68
CA TYR A 102 16.48 -2.96 -2.03
C TYR A 102 17.99 -2.76 -2.31
N PRO A 103 18.88 -3.39 -1.52
CA PRO A 103 20.32 -3.10 -1.58
C PRO A 103 20.97 -3.41 -2.93
N LYS A 104 20.39 -4.31 -3.73
CA LYS A 104 20.89 -4.72 -5.05
C LYS A 104 20.09 -4.15 -6.22
N ASN A 105 19.15 -3.24 -5.99
CA ASN A 105 18.26 -2.74 -7.05
C ASN A 105 18.17 -1.20 -7.01
N SER A 106 19.24 -0.55 -7.47
CA SER A 106 19.34 0.91 -7.55
C SER A 106 18.28 1.53 -8.46
N THR A 107 17.91 0.87 -9.54
CA THR A 107 16.84 1.32 -10.45
C THR A 107 15.52 1.46 -9.70
N LYS A 108 15.12 0.43 -8.95
CA LYS A 108 13.89 0.47 -8.14
C LYS A 108 13.94 1.52 -7.04
N VAL A 109 15.10 1.74 -6.43
CA VAL A 109 15.29 2.84 -5.47
C VAL A 109 15.00 4.17 -6.15
N LYS A 110 15.66 4.44 -7.29
CA LYS A 110 15.50 5.69 -8.04
C LYS A 110 14.06 5.92 -8.48
N GLU A 111 13.42 4.91 -9.09
CA GLU A 111 12.02 4.99 -9.52
C GLU A 111 11.07 5.40 -8.39
N ASN A 112 11.26 4.84 -7.19
CA ASN A 112 10.41 5.18 -6.04
C ASN A 112 10.73 6.56 -5.46
N VAL A 113 12.00 6.99 -5.48
CA VAL A 113 12.35 8.36 -5.06
C VAL A 113 11.77 9.39 -6.02
N ASP A 114 11.90 9.16 -7.33
CA ASP A 114 11.35 10.03 -8.37
C ASP A 114 9.82 10.09 -8.28
N ALA A 115 9.15 8.95 -8.04
CA ALA A 115 7.70 8.91 -7.81
C ALA A 115 7.28 9.77 -6.61
N GLU A 116 8.02 9.70 -5.49
CA GLU A 116 7.75 10.53 -4.31
C GLU A 116 7.94 12.02 -4.62
N ILE A 117 8.98 12.40 -5.38
CA ILE A 117 9.23 13.79 -5.78
C ILE A 117 8.07 14.30 -6.65
N LEU A 118 7.63 13.50 -7.62
CA LEU A 118 6.54 13.81 -8.54
C LEU A 118 5.15 13.75 -7.89
N GLY A 119 5.05 13.22 -6.66
CA GLY A 119 3.78 13.05 -5.97
C GLY A 119 2.89 11.94 -6.55
N VAL A 120 3.49 10.95 -7.21
CA VAL A 120 2.79 9.81 -7.81
C VAL A 120 2.91 8.59 -6.89
N ILE A 121 1.80 7.89 -6.68
CA ILE A 121 1.78 6.66 -5.88
C ILE A 121 2.06 5.47 -6.80
N THR A 122 3.09 4.69 -6.46
CA THR A 122 3.55 3.49 -7.20
C THR A 122 3.34 2.19 -6.43
#